data_AF-A0A6P0JQS6-F1
#
_entry.id   AF-A0A6P0JQS6-F1
#
_cell.length_a   1.000
_cell.length_b   1.000
_cell.length_c   1.000
_cell.angle_alpha   90.00
_cell.angle_beta   90.00
_cell.angle_gamma   90.00
#
_symmetry.space_group_name_H-M   'P 1'
#
loop_
_entity.id
_entity.type
_entity.pdbx_description
1 polymer ?
#
loop_
_entity_poly.entity_id
_entity_poly.type
_entity_poly.pdbx_seq_one_letter_code
_entity_poly.pdbx_strand_id
1 'polypeptide(L)'
;NLVLPVVGKFIRGQDDALTAARLLNPQVMIPTAAGGDIEYEGLINTVLQAKGTLDDFRGLLRKENLPTRVIEPTPGERFGVPLMDNQGIQTAS
;
A
#
# COMPACT_ATOMS: atom_id res chain seq x y z
N ASN A 1 -6.02 -6.89 0.61
CA ASN A 1 -7.27 -6.98 1.41
C ASN A 1 -7.63 -8.43 1.63
N LEU A 2 -8.30 -8.75 2.75
CA LEU A 2 -8.82 -10.09 3.03
C LEU A 2 -10.33 -10.05 3.21
N VAL A 3 -11.00 -11.03 2.62
CA VAL A 3 -12.47 -11.11 2.57
C VAL A 3 -12.93 -12.46 3.09
N LEU A 4 -13.95 -12.43 3.94
CA LEU A 4 -14.74 -13.60 4.31
C LEU A 4 -16.02 -13.64 3.48
N PRO A 5 -16.48 -14.83 3.05
CA PRO A 5 -17.81 -14.99 2.49
C PRO A 5 -18.86 -14.50 3.49
N VAL A 6 -19.90 -13.84 3.01
CA VAL A 6 -21.02 -13.27 3.81
C VAL A 6 -20.67 -12.06 4.69
N VAL A 7 -19.53 -12.07 5.39
CA VAL A 7 -19.15 -11.00 6.35
C VAL A 7 -18.42 -9.84 5.66
N GLY A 8 -17.80 -10.07 4.49
CA GLY A 8 -17.14 -9.02 3.70
C GLY A 8 -15.68 -8.78 4.09
N LYS A 9 -15.16 -7.58 3.78
CA LYS A 9 -13.76 -7.21 4.04
C LYS A 9 -13.54 -7.05 5.54
N PHE A 10 -12.62 -7.81 6.13
CA PHE A 10 -12.19 -7.60 7.52
C PHE A 10 -10.78 -6.98 7.60
N ILE A 11 -10.00 -7.04 6.52
CA ILE A 11 -8.77 -6.25 6.35
C ILE A 11 -8.96 -5.25 5.22
N ARG A 12 -8.92 -3.96 5.56
CA ARG A 12 -9.15 -2.80 4.67
C ARG A 12 -7.90 -2.21 4.02
N GLY A 13 -6.78 -2.93 4.04
CA GLY A 13 -5.44 -2.43 3.71
C GLY A 13 -5.35 -1.42 2.57
N GLN A 14 -5.83 -1.73 1.36
CA GLN A 14 -5.73 -0.83 0.20
C GLN A 14 -6.69 0.37 0.27
N ASP A 15 -7.86 0.19 0.87
CA ASP A 15 -8.85 1.27 0.99
C ASP A 15 -8.34 2.31 2.00
N ASP A 16 -7.78 1.84 3.12
CA ASP A 16 -7.16 2.68 4.13
C ASP A 16 -5.87 3.33 3.59
N ALA A 17 -5.07 2.60 2.81
CA ALA A 17 -3.87 3.14 2.16
C ALA A 17 -4.20 4.23 1.13
N LEU A 18 -5.26 4.06 0.34
CA LEU A 18 -5.72 5.08 -0.62
C LEU A 18 -6.22 6.32 0.12
N THR A 19 -6.96 6.12 1.21
CA THR A 19 -7.39 7.22 2.09
C THR A 19 -6.19 7.99 2.65
N ALA A 20 -5.17 7.28 3.13
CA ALA A 20 -3.93 7.90 3.60
C ALA A 20 -3.21 8.66 2.48
N ALA A 21 -3.13 8.10 1.26
CA ALA A 21 -2.52 8.76 0.11
C ALA A 21 -3.23 10.08 -0.24
N ARG A 22 -4.57 10.10 -0.19
CA ARG A 22 -5.36 11.33 -0.40
C ARG A 22 -5.09 12.39 0.68
N LEU A 23 -5.03 11.97 1.95
CA LEU A 23 -4.88 12.90 3.07
C LEU A 23 -3.48 13.49 3.19
N LEU A 24 -2.46 12.68 2.90
CA LEU A 24 -1.06 13.05 3.15
C LEU A 24 -0.31 13.46 1.88
N ASN A 25 -0.84 13.10 0.70
CA ASN A 25 -0.21 13.29 -0.61
C ASN A 25 1.32 12.97 -0.62
N PRO A 26 1.73 11.78 -0.14
CA PRO A 26 3.14 11.47 0.04
C PRO A 26 3.83 11.28 -1.33
N GLN A 27 5.10 11.65 -1.43
CA GLN A 27 5.89 11.35 -2.62
C GLN A 27 6.09 9.83 -2.82
N VAL A 28 6.19 9.08 -1.71
CA VAL A 28 6.48 7.64 -1.70
C VAL A 28 5.68 6.94 -0.60
N MET A 29 5.12 5.76 -0.89
CA MET A 29 4.61 4.80 0.09
C MET A 29 5.38 3.48 -0.04
N ILE A 30 5.74 2.91 1.11
CA ILE A 30 6.49 1.65 1.21
C ILE A 30 5.60 0.67 1.97
N PRO A 31 5.09 -0.40 1.33
CA PRO A 31 4.37 -1.46 2.00
C PRO A 31 5.35 -2.24 2.89
N THR A 32 4.94 -2.53 4.12
CA THR A 32 5.75 -3.28 5.10
C THR A 32 5.43 -4.77 5.12
N ALA A 33 4.31 -5.17 4.53
CA ALA A 33 4.00 -6.57 4.27
C ALA A 33 4.43 -6.88 2.83
N ALA A 34 5.39 -7.80 2.67
CA ALA A 34 5.60 -8.46 1.38
C ALA A 34 4.27 -9.14 1.00
N GLY A 35 3.83 -8.97 -0.24
CA GLY A 35 2.47 -9.34 -0.69
C GLY A 35 2.11 -10.83 -0.67
N GLY A 36 2.81 -11.67 0.11
CA GLY A 36 2.64 -13.12 0.09
C GLY A 36 2.98 -13.89 1.38
N ASP A 37 3.68 -13.31 2.36
CA ASP A 37 4.17 -14.08 3.52
C ASP A 37 3.17 -14.12 4.69
N ILE A 38 1.95 -14.56 4.41
CA ILE A 38 1.00 -14.89 5.47
C ILE A 38 0.42 -16.27 5.21
N GLU A 39 0.90 -17.24 5.98
CA GLU A 39 0.31 -18.57 6.04
C GLU A 39 -0.90 -18.53 6.99
N TYR A 40 -2.08 -18.88 6.45
CA TYR A 40 -3.29 -19.06 7.25
C TYR A 40 -3.56 -20.56 7.40
N GLU A 41 -3.74 -21.02 8.63
CA GLU A 41 -3.97 -22.43 8.94
C GLU A 41 -5.41 -22.73 9.36
N GLY A 42 -5.81 -24.00 9.27
CA GLY A 42 -7.10 -24.49 9.72
C GLY A 42 -8.25 -24.17 8.75
N LEU A 43 -9.50 -24.27 9.25
CA LEU A 43 -10.71 -24.18 8.43
C LEU A 43 -10.85 -22.84 7.69
N ILE A 44 -10.24 -21.77 8.22
CA ILE A 44 -10.31 -20.42 7.64
C ILE A 44 -9.68 -20.37 6.25
N ASN A 45 -8.68 -21.21 5.95
CA ASN A 45 -8.00 -21.22 4.66
C ASN A 45 -8.90 -21.71 3.52
N THR A 46 -9.99 -22.43 3.83
CA THR A 46 -10.95 -22.92 2.81
C THR A 46 -11.92 -21.83 2.33
N VAL A 47 -12.04 -20.74 3.07
CA VAL A 47 -13.00 -19.66 2.81
C VAL A 47 -12.35 -18.30 2.58
N LEU A 48 -11.11 -18.11 3.03
CA LEU A 48 -10.40 -16.85 2.94
C LEU A 48 -10.03 -16.52 1.49
N GLN A 49 -10.36 -15.29 1.05
CA GLN A 49 -9.98 -14.79 -0.26
C GLN A 49 -9.07 -13.58 -0.11
N ALA A 50 -7.83 -13.71 -0.59
CA ALA A 50 -6.96 -12.57 -0.82
C ALA A 50 -7.46 -11.77 -2.03
N LYS A 51 -7.69 -10.48 -1.85
CA LYS A 51 -8.10 -9.56 -2.92
C LYS A 51 -7.26 -8.29 -2.89
N GLY A 52 -6.92 -7.80 -4.07
CA GLY A 52 -6.10 -6.60 -4.21
C GLY A 52 -4.61 -6.93 -4.18
N THR A 53 -3.97 -6.73 -5.32
CA THR A 53 -2.53 -6.82 -5.55
C THR A 53 -1.88 -5.44 -5.38
N LEU A 54 -0.55 -5.38 -5.23
CA LEU A 54 0.13 -4.09 -5.21
C LEU A 54 -0.09 -3.28 -6.51
N ASP A 55 -0.24 -3.97 -7.64
CA ASP A 55 -0.55 -3.33 -8.92
C ASP A 55 -1.98 -2.78 -8.98
N ASP A 56 -2.95 -3.43 -8.34
CA ASP A 56 -4.29 -2.88 -8.17
C ASP A 56 -4.23 -1.55 -7.40
N PHE A 57 -3.42 -1.49 -6.33
CA PHE A 57 -3.23 -0.28 -5.55
C PHE A 57 -2.56 0.84 -6.37
N ARG A 58 -1.50 0.53 -7.12
CA ARG A 58 -0.89 1.48 -8.07
C ARG A 58 -1.92 1.96 -9.11
N GLY A 59 -2.84 1.10 -9.54
CA GLY A 59 -3.95 1.45 -10.42
C GLY A 59 -4.92 2.46 -9.80
N LEU A 60 -5.27 2.28 -8.52
CA LEU A 60 -6.13 3.21 -7.78
C LEU A 60 -5.49 4.60 -7.68
N LEU A 61 -4.19 4.68 -7.37
CA LEU A 61 -3.47 5.95 -7.31
C LEU A 61 -3.49 6.68 -8.66
N ARG A 62 -3.23 5.96 -9.76
CA ARG A 62 -3.28 6.53 -11.13
C ARG A 62 -4.68 7.02 -11.49
N LYS A 63 -5.72 6.25 -11.15
CA LYS A 63 -7.11 6.60 -11.41
C LYS A 63 -7.52 7.91 -10.72
N GLU A 64 -6.90 8.22 -9.60
CA GLU A 64 -7.18 9.42 -8.80
C GLU A 64 -6.14 10.53 -9.00
N ASN A 65 -5.25 10.38 -9.99
CA ASN A 65 -4.21 11.33 -10.31
C ASN A 65 -3.30 11.67 -9.11
N LEU A 66 -3.12 10.72 -8.18
CA LEU A 66 -2.22 10.88 -7.05
C LEU A 66 -0.78 10.64 -7.52
N PRO A 67 0.17 11.57 -7.27
CA PRO A 67 1.57 11.45 -7.72
C PRO A 67 2.38 10.45 -6.89
N THR A 68 1.79 9.89 -5.84
CA THR A 68 2.42 8.95 -4.92
C THR A 68 2.98 7.73 -5.64
N ARG A 69 4.28 7.46 -5.43
CA ARG A 69 4.94 6.25 -5.93
C ARG A 69 4.92 5.15 -4.87
N VAL A 70 4.72 3.90 -5.31
CA VAL A 70 4.72 2.74 -4.42
C VAL A 70 5.96 1.88 -4.71
N ILE A 71 6.87 1.85 -3.75
CA ILE A 71 8.12 1.07 -3.85
C ILE A 71 7.93 -0.22 -3.09
N GLU A 72 8.13 -1.36 -3.74
CA GLU A 72 8.12 -2.68 -3.10
C GLU A 72 9.56 -3.05 -2.72
N PRO A 73 9.92 -2.98 -1.42
CA PRO A 73 11.26 -3.31 -1.01
C PRO A 73 11.49 -4.83 -1.05
N THR A 74 12.70 -5.25 -1.42
CA THR A 74 13.11 -6.64 -1.25
C THR A 74 13.51 -6.86 0.21
N PRO A 75 12.90 -7.83 0.93
CA PRO A 75 13.23 -8.07 2.34
C PRO A 75 14.73 -8.34 2.54
N GLY A 76 15.31 -7.71 3.56
CA GLY A 76 16.74 -7.85 3.88
C GLY A 76 17.68 -7.01 3.02
N GLU A 77 17.21 -6.37 1.96
CA GLU A 77 18.02 -5.50 1.11
C GLU A 77 17.89 -4.02 1.49
N ARG A 78 19.03 -3.33 1.57
CA ARG A 78 19.04 -1.87 1.72
C ARG A 78 18.77 -1.23 0.37
N PHE A 79 17.84 -0.29 0.33
CA PHE A 79 17.57 0.55 -0.84
C PHE A 79 17.52 2.03 -0.45
N GLY A 80 17.86 2.91 -1.40
CA GLY A 80 17.66 4.35 -1.25
C GLY A 80 16.24 4.74 -1.63
N VAL A 81 15.64 5.69 -0.91
CA VAL A 81 14.34 6.26 -1.27
C VAL A 81 14.57 7.47 -2.16
N PRO A 82 14.21 7.43 -3.46
CA PRO A 82 14.47 8.54 -4.37
C PRO A 82 13.43 9.64 -4.14
N LEU A 83 13.73 10.60 -3.28
CA LEU A 83 12.86 11.76 -3.03
C LEU A 83 13.14 12.88 -4.04
N MET A 84 12.10 13.63 -4.40
CA MET A 84 12.26 14.90 -5.08
C MET A 84 12.63 15.97 -4.06
N ASP A 85 13.65 16.79 -4.37
CA ASP A 85 14.07 17.89 -3.52
C ASP A 85 12.93 18.90 -3.32
N ASN A 86 12.57 19.14 -2.06
CA ASN A 86 11.67 20.23 -1.70
C ASN A 86 12.45 21.55 -1.66
N GLN A 87 12.71 22.15 -2.82
CA GLN A 87 13.31 23.49 -2.96
C GLN A 87 12.33 24.63 -2.56
N GLY A 88 11.56 24.45 -1.47
CA GLY A 88 10.48 25.36 -1.08
C GLY A 88 10.39 25.73 0.41
N ILE A 89 11.28 25.21 1.27
CA ILE A 89 11.33 25.58 2.70
C ILE A 89 12.76 25.98 3.07
N GLN A 90 13.39 26.83 2.27
CA GLN A 90 14.64 27.52 2.61
C GLN A 90 14.60 28.96 2.07
N THR A 91 13.49 29.66 2.28
CA THR A 91 13.40 31.13 2.18
C THR A 91 12.36 31.64 3.16
N ALA A 92 12.62 31.52 4.46
CA ALA A 92 11.92 32.33 5.45
C ALA A 92 12.78 32.46 6.72
N SER A 93 13.37 33.66 6.82
CA SER A 93 14.02 34.30 7.99
C SER A 93 15.47 33.93 8.27
#